data_AF-I0GQD3-F1
#
_entry.id   AF-I0GQD3-F1
#
_cell.length_a   1.000
_cell.length_b   1.000
_cell.length_c   1.000
_cell.angle_alpha   90.00
_cell.angle_beta   90.00
_cell.angle_gamma   90.00
#
_symmetry.space_group_name_H-M   'P 1'
#
loop_
_entity.id
_entity.type
_entity.pdbx_description
1 polymer ?
#
loop_
_entity_poly.entity_id
_entity_poly.type
_entity_poly.pdbx_seq_one_letter_code
_entity_poly.pdbx_strand_id
1 'polypeptide(L)'
;MEEKGLLKFDGKEYPTRLIALDIPDYRGEQLLSVNQLDVALMTRGGCYVSEEARAIDEEVFFYVPDKMIDAEENILIQYVKDMVA
;
A
#
# COMPACT_ATOMS: atom_id res chain seq x y z
N MET A 1 14.96 -6.26 4.64
CA MET A 1 15.50 -4.91 4.92
C MET A 1 14.30 -4.01 4.79
N GLU A 2 13.85 -3.39 5.88
CA GLU A 2 12.66 -2.55 5.86
C GLU A 2 13.03 -1.19 5.26
N GLU A 3 12.30 -0.75 4.23
CA GLU A 3 12.45 0.60 3.68
C GLU A 3 11.11 1.34 3.79
N LYS A 4 11.13 2.46 4.52
CA LYS A 4 10.00 3.39 4.64
C LYS A 4 10.18 4.52 3.63
N GLY A 5 9.09 4.88 2.95
CA GLY A 5 9.06 5.93 1.94
C GLY A 5 7.83 6.82 2.06
N LEU A 6 7.76 7.79 1.15
CA LEU A 6 6.61 8.67 0.95
C LEU A 6 6.27 8.69 -0.53
N LEU A 7 5.02 8.42 -0.86
CA LEU A 7 4.46 8.59 -2.19
C LEU A 7 3.71 9.92 -2.24
N LYS A 8 3.87 10.67 -3.34
CA LYS A 8 3.20 11.97 -3.53
C LYS A 8 2.08 11.84 -4.54
N PHE A 9 0.90 12.32 -4.18
CA PHE A 9 -0.24 12.38 -5.10
C PHE A 9 -1.13 13.58 -4.74
N ASP A 10 -1.52 14.36 -5.75
CA ASP A 10 -2.36 15.56 -5.60
C ASP A 10 -1.88 16.53 -4.48
N GLY A 11 -0.56 16.75 -4.43
CA GLY A 11 0.07 17.63 -3.43
C GLY A 11 0.07 17.11 -1.99
N LYS A 12 -0.36 15.86 -1.76
CA LYS A 12 -0.32 15.17 -0.46
C LYS A 12 0.74 14.07 -0.47
N GLU A 13 1.26 13.77 0.72
CA GLU A 13 2.24 12.71 0.93
C GLU A 13 1.56 11.55 1.68
N TYR A 14 1.82 10.33 1.23
CA TYR A 14 1.26 9.10 1.78
C TYR A 14 2.42 8.19 2.17
N PRO A 15 2.45 7.66 3.41
CA PRO A 15 3.50 6.75 3.83
C PRO A 15 3.43 5.45 3.03
N THR A 16 4.61 4.98 2.65
CA THR A 16 4.80 3.70 1.98
C THR A 16 5.84 2.87 2.71
N ARG A 17 5.77 1.56 2.49
CA ARG A 17 6.74 0.64 3.08
C ARG A 17 6.95 -0.58 2.19
N LEU A 18 8.21 -0.93 1.97
CA LEU A 18 8.59 -2.20 1.38
C LEU A 18 8.73 -3.25 2.48
N ILE A 19 7.99 -4.35 2.34
CA ILE A 19 8.12 -5.53 3.20
C ILE A 19 8.43 -6.76 2.35
N ALA A 20 9.19 -7.69 2.91
CA ALA A 20 9.39 -8.98 2.28
C ALA A 20 8.26 -9.94 2.68
N LEU A 21 7.49 -10.41 1.71
CA LEU A 21 6.49 -11.45 1.92
C LEU A 21 6.99 -12.79 1.36
N ASP A 22 6.64 -13.85 2.08
CA ASP A 22 6.84 -15.24 1.67
C ASP A 22 5.55 -16.02 1.98
N ILE A 23 4.58 -15.89 1.08
CA ILE A 23 3.30 -16.60 1.11
C ILE A 23 2.94 -17.13 -0.29
N PRO A 24 1.99 -18.08 -0.41
CA PRO A 24 1.46 -18.46 -1.71
C PRO A 24 0.97 -17.21 -2.44
N ASP A 25 1.36 -17.05 -3.70
CA ASP A 25 1.05 -15.93 -4.60
C ASP A 25 1.81 -14.60 -4.40
N TYR A 26 2.41 -14.35 -3.22
CA TYR A 26 3.21 -13.15 -2.98
C TYR A 26 4.59 -13.51 -2.42
N ARG A 27 5.62 -13.36 -3.27
CA ARG A 27 7.02 -13.60 -2.92
C ARG A 27 7.90 -12.42 -3.27
N GLY A 28 8.72 -12.01 -2.31
CA GLY A 28 9.69 -10.93 -2.48
C GLY A 28 9.20 -9.63 -1.85
N GLU A 29 9.78 -8.51 -2.30
CA GLU A 29 9.46 -7.18 -1.79
C GLU A 29 8.12 -6.71 -2.35
N GLN A 30 7.24 -6.28 -1.47
CA GLN A 30 5.90 -5.80 -1.80
C GLN A 30 5.76 -4.38 -1.27
N LEU A 31 5.31 -3.46 -2.12
CA LEU A 31 5.07 -2.08 -1.73
C LEU A 31 3.68 -1.96 -1.09
N LEU A 32 3.67 -1.45 0.13
CA LEU A 32 2.45 -1.13 0.87
C LEU A 32 2.27 0.38 0.91
N SER A 33 1.01 0.81 0.93
CA SER A 33 0.64 2.17 1.33
C SER A 33 -0.64 2.16 2.17
N VAL A 34 -1.13 3.34 2.51
CA VAL A 34 -2.27 3.52 3.41
C VAL A 34 -3.59 3.61 2.63
N ASN A 35 -4.68 3.14 3.24
CA ASN A 35 -6.03 3.21 2.64
C ASN A 35 -6.44 4.63 2.23
N GLN A 36 -5.90 5.67 2.87
CA GLN A 36 -6.14 7.05 2.44
C GLN A 36 -5.61 7.35 1.04
N LEU A 37 -4.53 6.68 0.60
CA LEU A 37 -4.05 6.77 -0.76
C LEU A 37 -5.07 6.17 -1.72
N ASP A 38 -5.50 4.92 -1.52
CA ASP A 38 -6.54 4.25 -2.33
C ASP A 38 -7.79 5.14 -2.52
N VAL A 39 -8.30 5.72 -1.42
CA VAL A 39 -9.44 6.66 -1.47
C VAL A 39 -9.14 7.92 -2.30
N ALA A 40 -7.91 8.43 -2.27
CA ALA A 40 -7.50 9.58 -3.05
C ALA A 40 -7.33 9.26 -4.54
N LEU A 41 -6.94 8.03 -4.88
CA LEU A 41 -6.78 7.56 -6.25
C LEU A 41 -8.12 7.33 -6.95
N MET A 42 -9.20 7.14 -6.19
CA MET A 42 -10.51 6.74 -6.70
C MET A 42 -11.56 7.86 -6.65
N THR A 43 -12.37 7.96 -7.70
CA THR A 43 -13.60 8.73 -7.71
C THR A 43 -14.69 8.02 -6.89
N ARG A 44 -15.74 8.75 -6.50
CA ARG A 44 -16.93 8.15 -5.83
C ARG A 44 -17.63 7.07 -6.67
N GLY A 45 -17.40 7.04 -7.98
CA GLY A 45 -17.94 6.04 -8.90
C GLY A 45 -17.12 4.77 -9.03
N GLY A 46 -15.99 4.66 -8.33
CA GLY A 46 -15.08 3.51 -8.40
C GLY A 46 -14.14 3.50 -9.62
N CYS A 47 -14.01 4.65 -10.31
CA CYS A 47 -13.00 4.83 -11.36
C CYS A 47 -11.79 5.60 -10.81
N TYR A 48 -10.60 5.39 -11.35
CA TYR A 48 -9.44 6.24 -11.04
C TYR A 48 -9.70 7.72 -11.37
N VAL A 49 -9.17 8.62 -10.55
CA VAL A 49 -9.29 10.08 -10.76
C VAL A 49 -8.41 10.58 -11.92
N SER A 50 -7.36 9.83 -12.27
CA SER A 50 -6.44 10.13 -13.38
C SER A 50 -5.64 8.88 -13.80
N GLU A 51 -4.94 8.95 -14.93
CA GLU A 51 -3.99 7.90 -15.35
C GLU A 51 -2.79 7.79 -14.41
N GLU A 52 -2.34 8.91 -13.83
CA GLU A 52 -1.33 8.90 -12.78
C GLU A 52 -1.82 8.12 -11.56
N ALA A 53 -3.09 8.30 -11.17
CA ALA A 53 -3.66 7.57 -10.05
C ALA A 53 -3.70 6.05 -10.31
N ARG A 54 -4.03 5.66 -11.53
CA ARG A 54 -3.97 4.26 -11.98
C ARG A 54 -2.54 3.72 -11.94
N ALA A 55 -1.57 4.48 -12.44
CA ALA A 55 -0.17 4.06 -12.44
C ALA A 55 0.36 3.86 -11.00
N ILE A 56 -0.03 4.72 -10.07
CA ILE A 56 0.31 4.58 -8.64
C ILE A 56 -0.34 3.31 -8.04
N ASP A 57 -1.62 3.08 -8.30
CA ASP A 57 -2.33 1.89 -7.80
C ASP A 57 -1.70 0.59 -8.32
N GLU A 58 -1.30 0.57 -9.60
CA GLU A 58 -0.60 -0.57 -10.22
C GLU A 58 0.76 -0.88 -9.56
N GLU A 59 1.38 0.08 -8.87
CA GLU A 59 2.64 -0.12 -8.11
C GLU A 59 2.42 -0.55 -6.66
N VAL A 60 1.28 -0.21 -6.06
CA VAL A 60 0.97 -0.52 -4.66
C VAL A 60 0.27 -1.87 -4.57
N PHE A 61 0.92 -2.84 -3.93
CA PHE A 61 0.39 -4.20 -3.82
C PHE A 61 -0.70 -4.34 -2.75
N PHE A 62 -0.56 -3.63 -1.63
CA PHE A 62 -1.53 -3.70 -0.54
C PHE A 62 -1.75 -2.35 0.11
N TYR A 63 -3.02 -2.09 0.44
CA TYR A 63 -3.43 -0.96 1.26
C TYR A 63 -3.72 -1.43 2.69
N VAL A 64 -3.11 -0.73 3.66
CA VAL A 64 -3.29 -0.99 5.09
C VAL A 64 -3.86 0.24 5.80
N PRO A 65 -4.49 0.09 6.97
CA PRO A 65 -4.90 1.25 7.76
C PRO A 65 -3.71 2.16 8.09
N ASP A 66 -3.91 3.48 8.13
CA ASP A 66 -2.84 4.45 8.37
C ASP A 66 -2.02 4.17 9.63
N LYS A 67 -2.68 3.75 10.71
CA LYS A 67 -2.03 3.38 11.97
C LYS A 67 -1.16 2.11 11.88
N MET A 68 -1.34 1.29 10.85
CA MET A 68 -0.64 0.01 10.68
C MET A 68 0.65 0.15 9.87
N ILE A 69 0.77 1.17 9.01
CA ILE A 69 1.96 1.34 8.14
C ILE A 69 3.25 1.49 8.96
N ASP A 70 3.14 2.03 10.18
CA ASP A 70 4.23 2.24 11.13
C ASP A 70 4.41 1.12 12.16
N ALA A 71 3.56 0.09 12.15
CA ALA A 71 3.67 -1.05 13.07
C ALA A 71 5.00 -1.81 12.88
N GLU A 72 5.35 -2.71 13.79
CA GLU A 72 6.52 -3.59 13.57
C GLU A 72 6.32 -4.45 12.32
N GLU A 73 7.41 -4.73 11.59
CA GLU A 73 7.35 -5.45 10.31
C GLU A 73 6.60 -6.79 10.43
N ASN A 74 6.86 -7.56 11.49
CA ASN A 74 6.18 -8.83 11.75
C ASN A 74 4.66 -8.67 11.92
N ILE A 75 4.21 -7.58 12.55
CA ILE A 75 2.78 -7.29 12.74
C ILE A 75 2.15 -6.93 11.39
N LEU A 76 2.84 -6.12 10.59
CA LEU A 76 2.38 -5.71 9.28
C LEU A 76 2.31 -6.89 8.30
N ILE A 77 3.34 -7.75 8.30
CA ILE A 77 3.35 -9.01 7.56
C ILE A 77 2.18 -9.88 7.97
N GLN A 78 1.95 -10.09 9.27
CA GLN A 78 0.84 -10.92 9.73
C GLN A 78 -0.50 -10.35 9.31
N TYR A 79 -0.68 -9.03 9.40
CA TYR A 79 -1.90 -8.36 8.94
C TYR A 79 -2.16 -8.59 7.45
N VAL A 80 -1.14 -8.46 6.59
CA VAL A 80 -1.29 -8.73 5.16
C VAL A 80 -1.61 -10.20 4.91
N LYS A 81 -0.96 -11.14 5.62
CA LYS A 81 -1.25 -12.57 5.53
C LYS A 81 -2.71 -12.88 5.84
N ASP A 82 -3.27 -12.25 6.88
CA ASP A 82 -4.67 -12.44 7.28
C ASP A 82 -5.66 -11.83 6.27
N MET A 83 -5.26 -10.84 5.46
CA MET A 83 -6.10 -10.26 4.41
C MET A 83 -6.23 -11.14 3.16
N VAL A 84 -5.21 -11.95 2.87
CA VAL A 84 -5.13 -12.76 1.64
C VAL A 84 -5.37 -14.26 1.86
N ALA A 85 -5.53 -14.68 3.12
CA ALA A 85 -5.87 -16.05 3.52
C ALA A 85 -7.38 -16.33 3.40
#